data_AF-X1IA09-F1
#
_entry.id   AF-X1IA09-F1
#
_cell.length_a   1.000
_cell.length_b   1.000
_cell.length_c   1.000
_cell.angle_alpha   90.00
_cell.angle_beta   90.00
_cell.angle_gamma   90.00
#
_symmetry.space_group_name_H-M   'P 1'
#
loop_
_entity.id
_entity.type
_entity.pdbx_description
1 polymer ?
#
loop_
_entity_poly.entity_id
_entity_poly.type
_entity_poly.pdbx_seq_one_letter_code
_entity_poly.pdbx_strand_id
1 'polypeptide(L)'
;DLFNRVLKKSERSCIFNCKKELDKIRDTGIKKEIPYYFPFSFYAFYLKTTLHDTPCRIEFFMDEKYSLKDASEKADLISSILLPISSLNEYYGLPIPQIEAHRRAVFKPTEVNLLFNNLSRTLNSYGVSLLEKRRARRPF
;
A
#
# COMPACT_ATOMS: atom_id res chain seq x y z
N ASP A 1 -8.38 -8.76 14.27
CA ASP A 1 -8.03 -9.53 15.49
C ASP A 1 -8.35 -11.02 15.41
N LEU A 2 -9.52 -11.44 14.91
CA LEU A 2 -9.88 -12.87 14.77
C LEU A 2 -8.80 -13.73 14.10
N PHE A 3 -8.35 -13.38 12.88
CA PHE A 3 -7.34 -14.15 12.16
C PHE A 3 -5.96 -14.15 12.83
N ASN A 4 -5.66 -13.16 13.68
CA ASN A 4 -4.42 -13.14 14.44
C ASN A 4 -4.39 -14.21 15.55
N ARG A 5 -5.57 -14.57 16.06
CA ARG A 5 -5.73 -15.62 17.10
C ARG A 5 -5.86 -17.02 16.51
N VAL A 6 -6.41 -17.12 15.30
CA VAL A 6 -6.73 -18.41 14.65
C VAL A 6 -5.56 -18.94 13.82
N LEU A 7 -4.89 -18.08 13.03
CA LEU A 7 -3.83 -18.52 12.12
C LEU A 7 -2.51 -18.71 12.88
N LYS A 8 -1.85 -19.85 12.68
CA LYS A 8 -0.48 -20.09 13.13
C LYS A 8 0.53 -19.56 12.13
N LYS A 9 1.80 -19.45 12.56
CA LYS A 9 2.90 -19.08 11.66
C LYS A 9 2.91 -20.00 10.44
N SER A 10 3.05 -19.40 9.26
CA SER A 10 3.05 -20.06 7.95
C SER A 10 1.70 -20.60 7.49
N GLU A 11 0.60 -20.26 8.15
CA GLU A 11 -0.75 -20.60 7.71
C GLU A 11 -1.43 -19.43 6.98
N ARG A 12 -2.33 -19.78 6.05
CA ARG A 12 -3.20 -18.84 5.36
C ARG A 12 -4.67 -19.14 5.61
N SER A 13 -5.52 -18.12 5.50
CA SER A 13 -6.97 -18.31 5.45
C SER A 13 -7.41 -18.88 4.10
N CYS A 14 -8.67 -19.31 4.04
CA CYS A 14 -9.37 -19.49 2.78
C CYS A 14 -9.39 -18.18 1.99
N ILE A 15 -9.44 -18.31 0.66
CA ILE A 15 -9.66 -17.17 -0.23
C ILE A 15 -11.10 -16.68 -0.08
N PHE A 16 -11.28 -15.37 -0.12
CA PHE A 16 -12.60 -14.76 -0.20
C PHE A 16 -12.62 -13.74 -1.34
N ASN A 17 -13.75 -13.71 -2.06
CA ASN A 17 -13.94 -12.74 -3.12
C ASN A 17 -14.28 -11.40 -2.48
N CYS A 18 -13.42 -10.42 -2.71
CA CYS A 18 -13.69 -9.04 -2.36
C CYS A 18 -14.56 -8.46 -3.48
N LYS A 19 -15.84 -8.86 -3.51
CA LYS A 19 -16.80 -8.34 -4.49
C LYS A 19 -16.80 -6.82 -4.36
N LYS A 20 -16.45 -6.16 -5.46
CA LYS A 20 -16.35 -4.71 -5.55
C LYS A 20 -17.74 -4.17 -5.88
N GLU A 21 -18.25 -3.27 -5.04
CA GLU A 21 -19.02 -2.15 -5.58
C GLU A 21 -18.07 -1.43 -6.55
N LEU A 22 -18.18 -1.76 -7.84
CA LEU A 22 -17.29 -1.28 -8.90
C LEU A 22 -17.12 0.24 -8.84
N ASP A 23 -18.15 0.93 -8.35
CA ASP A 23 -18.24 2.38 -8.15
C ASP A 23 -17.21 2.94 -7.17
N LYS A 24 -16.88 2.23 -6.07
CA LYS A 24 -15.90 2.72 -5.07
C LYS A 24 -14.45 2.74 -5.55
N ILE A 25 -14.09 1.91 -6.53
CA ILE A 25 -12.76 1.96 -7.19
C ILE A 25 -12.71 3.10 -8.22
N ARG A 26 -13.86 3.60 -8.66
CA ARG A 26 -13.94 4.72 -9.59
C ARG A 26 -13.62 6.05 -8.93
N ASP A 27 -13.96 6.19 -7.64
CA ASP A 27 -13.78 7.43 -6.88
C ASP A 27 -12.33 7.70 -6.46
N THR A 28 -11.43 6.72 -6.55
CA THR A 28 -10.01 6.92 -6.23
C THR A 28 -9.25 7.58 -7.37
N GLY A 29 -9.68 8.75 -7.88
CA GLY A 29 -8.91 9.71 -8.73
C GLY A 29 -8.19 9.23 -10.00
N ILE A 30 -8.08 7.93 -10.23
CA ILE A 30 -7.37 7.24 -11.32
C ILE A 30 -8.40 7.00 -12.42
N LYS A 31 -9.03 8.05 -12.95
CA LYS A 31 -10.06 7.88 -13.98
C LYS A 31 -10.14 8.98 -15.03
N LYS A 32 -9.58 8.62 -16.20
CA LYS A 32 -10.31 8.64 -17.49
C LYS A 32 -10.06 7.41 -18.38
N GLU A 33 -9.07 6.56 -18.09
CA GLU A 33 -8.63 5.51 -19.05
C GLU A 33 -9.02 4.07 -18.71
N ILE A 34 -9.63 3.78 -17.55
CA ILE A 34 -10.02 2.40 -17.21
C ILE A 34 -11.36 2.06 -17.87
N PRO A 35 -11.43 1.03 -18.74
CA PRO A 35 -12.65 0.62 -19.44
C PRO A 35 -13.82 0.36 -18.49
N TYR A 36 -15.05 0.54 -18.98
CA TYR A 36 -16.27 0.32 -18.20
C TYR A 36 -16.37 -1.12 -17.66
N TYR A 37 -15.84 -2.07 -18.41
CA TYR A 37 -15.71 -3.47 -18.03
C TYR A 37 -14.29 -3.73 -17.52
N PHE A 38 -14.17 -4.16 -16.26
CA PHE A 38 -12.91 -4.61 -15.68
C PHE A 38 -12.95 -6.13 -15.62
N PRO A 39 -12.29 -6.86 -16.55
CA PRO A 39 -12.43 -8.31 -16.72
C PRO A 39 -11.71 -9.11 -15.63
N PHE A 40 -11.57 -8.56 -14.42
CA PHE A 40 -10.83 -9.19 -13.34
C PHE A 40 -11.66 -9.29 -12.06
N SER A 41 -11.76 -10.51 -11.56
CA SER A 41 -12.20 -10.81 -10.21
C SER A 41 -11.12 -10.47 -9.20
N PHE A 42 -11.55 -9.94 -8.04
CA PHE A 42 -10.66 -9.49 -6.97
C PHE A 42 -10.79 -10.42 -5.76
N TYR A 43 -9.69 -11.06 -5.39
CA TYR A 43 -9.63 -12.01 -4.29
C TYR A 43 -8.67 -11.54 -3.22
N ALA A 44 -8.95 -11.92 -1.98
CA ALA A 44 -8.03 -11.70 -0.88
C ALA A 44 -7.97 -12.92 0.06
N PHE A 45 -6.87 -13.00 0.79
CA PHE A 45 -6.69 -13.93 1.90
C PHE A 45 -5.77 -13.30 2.95
N TYR A 46 -5.77 -13.87 4.16
CA TYR A 46 -4.84 -13.50 5.21
C TYR A 46 -3.72 -14.52 5.31
N LEU A 47 -2.48 -14.06 5.43
CA LEU A 47 -1.29 -14.89 5.63
C LEU A 47 -0.59 -14.50 6.92
N LYS A 48 -0.39 -15.46 7.82
CA LYS A 48 0.35 -15.25 9.06
C LYS A 48 1.82 -15.62 8.83
N THR A 49 2.64 -14.62 8.57
CA THR A 49 4.06 -14.80 8.24
C THR A 49 4.94 -14.94 9.48
N THR A 50 4.57 -14.30 10.59
CA THR A 50 5.34 -14.27 11.85
C THR A 50 4.44 -14.46 13.06
N LEU A 51 5.03 -14.76 14.22
CA LEU A 51 4.28 -15.07 15.44
C LEU A 51 3.70 -13.80 16.07
N HIS A 52 4.52 -12.75 16.18
CA HIS A 52 4.20 -11.55 16.96
C HIS A 52 3.52 -10.43 16.16
N ASP A 53 3.53 -10.51 14.82
CA ASP A 53 2.86 -9.52 13.96
C ASP A 53 1.44 -9.97 13.57
N THR A 54 0.61 -9.03 13.14
CA THR A 54 -0.72 -9.32 12.59
C THR A 54 -0.63 -10.03 11.22
N PRO A 55 -1.57 -10.93 10.88
CA PRO A 55 -1.61 -11.53 9.56
C PRO A 55 -1.74 -10.47 8.46
N CYS A 56 -0.90 -10.58 7.42
CA CYS A 56 -0.96 -9.68 6.27
C CYS A 56 -2.15 -10.06 5.39
N ARG A 57 -2.92 -9.05 4.98
CA ARG A 57 -3.96 -9.20 3.95
C ARG A 57 -3.30 -9.13 2.58
N ILE A 58 -3.38 -10.20 1.82
CA ILE A 58 -2.88 -10.28 0.45
C ILE A 58 -4.05 -10.20 -0.49
N GLU A 59 -3.93 -9.34 -1.49
CA GLU A 59 -4.97 -9.06 -2.47
C GLU A 59 -4.41 -9.31 -3.87
N PHE A 60 -5.20 -9.98 -4.71
CA PHE A 60 -4.77 -10.35 -6.05
C PHE A 60 -5.92 -10.37 -7.05
N PHE A 61 -5.57 -10.21 -8.32
CA PHE A 61 -6.50 -10.22 -9.44
C PHE A 61 -6.44 -11.54 -10.20
N MET A 62 -7.61 -11.98 -10.68
CA MET A 62 -7.78 -13.14 -11.55
C MET A 62 -8.73 -12.77 -12.68
N ASP A 63 -8.56 -13.31 -13.89
CA ASP A 63 -9.57 -13.18 -14.95
C ASP A 63 -10.90 -13.82 -14.50
N GLU A 64 -12.03 -13.25 -14.91
CA GLU A 64 -13.38 -13.76 -14.57
C GLU A 64 -13.62 -15.20 -15.05
N LYS A 65 -12.85 -15.66 -16.04
CA LYS A 65 -12.97 -17.00 -16.62
C LYS A 65 -12.43 -18.12 -15.72
N TYR A 66 -11.63 -17.79 -14.71
CA TYR A 66 -10.98 -18.80 -13.87
C TYR A 66 -11.89 -19.31 -12.75
N SER A 67 -11.73 -20.59 -12.43
CA SER A 67 -12.48 -21.25 -11.37
C SER A 67 -11.94 -20.88 -9.97
N LEU A 68 -12.73 -21.19 -8.93
CA LEU A 68 -12.27 -21.02 -7.53
C LEU A 68 -11.04 -21.88 -7.21
N LYS A 69 -10.88 -23.03 -7.88
CA LYS A 69 -9.72 -23.90 -7.71
C LYS A 69 -8.44 -23.21 -8.19
N ASP A 70 -8.50 -22.62 -9.38
CA ASP A 70 -7.39 -21.87 -9.97
C ASP A 70 -6.99 -20.67 -9.09
N ALA A 71 -7.98 -19.99 -8.50
CA ALA A 71 -7.73 -18.89 -7.57
C ALA A 71 -7.05 -19.37 -6.27
N SER A 72 -7.38 -20.57 -5.77
CA SER A 72 -6.71 -21.15 -4.60
C SER A 72 -5.27 -21.55 -4.93
N GLU A 73 -5.04 -22.21 -6.07
CA GLU A 73 -3.69 -22.60 -6.52
C GLU A 73 -2.80 -21.35 -6.70
N LYS A 74 -3.36 -20.27 -7.23
CA LYS A 74 -2.68 -18.97 -7.31
C LYS A 74 -2.35 -18.41 -5.92
N ALA A 75 -3.28 -18.48 -4.97
CA ALA A 75 -3.03 -18.03 -3.60
C ALA A 75 -1.94 -18.86 -2.90
N ASP A 76 -1.89 -20.16 -3.15
CA ASP A 76 -0.82 -21.04 -2.67
C ASP A 76 0.55 -20.66 -3.26
N LEU A 77 0.59 -20.38 -4.56
CA LEU A 77 1.79 -19.88 -5.23
C LEU A 77 2.26 -18.53 -4.67
N ILE A 78 1.34 -17.59 -4.46
CA ILE A 78 1.69 -16.28 -3.87
C ILE A 78 2.22 -16.48 -2.45
N SER A 79 1.59 -17.35 -1.67
CA SER A 79 2.03 -17.64 -0.30
C SER A 79 3.42 -18.28 -0.26
N SER A 80 3.71 -19.22 -1.18
CA SER A 80 5.03 -19.87 -1.25
C SER A 80 6.16 -18.90 -1.61
N ILE A 81 5.86 -17.86 -2.40
CA ILE A 81 6.81 -16.79 -2.74
C ILE A 81 6.97 -15.79 -1.58
N LEU A 82 5.88 -15.41 -0.93
CA LEU A 82 5.90 -14.38 0.12
C LEU A 82 6.48 -14.87 1.45
N LEU A 83 6.19 -16.11 1.85
CA LEU A 83 6.67 -16.67 3.12
C LEU A 83 8.17 -16.53 3.33
N PRO A 84 9.07 -16.92 2.40
CA PRO A 84 10.51 -16.82 2.61
C PRO A 84 11.02 -15.38 2.73
N ILE A 85 10.37 -14.40 2.08
CA ILE A 85 10.79 -12.98 2.14
C ILE A 85 10.16 -12.20 3.30
N SER A 86 9.10 -12.74 3.89
CA SER A 86 8.33 -12.11 4.97
C SER A 86 8.50 -12.76 6.35
N SER A 87 9.14 -13.94 6.44
CA SER A 87 9.34 -14.69 7.69
C SER A 87 10.75 -14.60 8.28
N LEU A 88 11.59 -13.72 7.71
CA LEU A 88 12.99 -13.53 8.12
C LEU A 88 13.15 -12.86 9.49
N ASN A 89 12.09 -12.26 10.02
CA ASN A 89 12.06 -11.63 11.34
C ASN A 89 10.89 -12.22 12.15
N GLU A 90 11.03 -12.36 13.47
CA GLU A 90 9.95 -12.92 14.31
C GLU A 90 8.85 -11.91 14.66
N TYR A 91 9.16 -10.61 14.53
CA TYR A 91 8.32 -9.49 14.91
C TYR A 91 7.70 -8.75 13.73
N TYR A 92 8.27 -8.84 12.53
CA TYR A 92 7.80 -8.12 11.34
C TYR A 92 7.45 -9.07 10.22
N GLY A 93 6.16 -9.10 9.86
CA GLY A 93 5.61 -9.99 8.85
C GLY A 93 5.54 -9.41 7.43
N LEU A 94 5.99 -8.17 7.24
CA LEU A 94 6.00 -7.51 5.94
C LEU A 94 7.18 -7.97 5.07
N PRO A 95 7.01 -8.06 3.74
CA PRO A 95 8.11 -8.39 2.83
C PRO A 95 9.24 -7.35 2.91
N ILE A 96 10.49 -7.82 2.99
CA ILE A 96 11.68 -6.95 2.99
C ILE A 96 11.68 -5.92 1.84
N PRO A 97 11.37 -6.30 0.58
CA PRO A 97 11.36 -5.33 -0.52
C PRO A 97 10.38 -4.18 -0.30
N GLN A 98 9.25 -4.44 0.36
CA GLN A 98 8.25 -3.41 0.66
C GLN A 98 8.72 -2.47 1.77
N ILE A 99 9.36 -3.00 2.82
CA ILE A 99 9.95 -2.21 3.90
C ILE A 99 11.03 -1.28 3.35
N GLU A 100 11.89 -1.80 2.47
CA GLU A 100 12.95 -1.03 1.84
C GLU A 100 12.40 0.06 0.91
N ALA A 101 11.44 -0.28 0.05
CA ALA A 101 10.80 0.68 -0.84
C ALA A 101 10.12 1.81 -0.04
N HIS A 102 9.42 1.47 1.05
CA HIS A 102 8.82 2.45 1.94
C HIS A 102 9.88 3.38 2.54
N ARG A 103 10.95 2.82 3.12
CA ARG A 103 12.04 3.60 3.71
C ARG A 103 12.72 4.53 2.70
N ARG A 104 12.83 4.14 1.44
CA ARG A 104 13.42 4.96 0.36
C ARG A 104 12.45 6.04 -0.16
N ALA A 105 11.15 5.79 -0.13
CA ALA A 105 10.14 6.73 -0.60
C ALA A 105 9.84 7.86 0.40
N VAL A 106 10.15 7.69 1.68
CA VAL A 106 9.99 8.73 2.70
C VAL A 106 10.96 9.88 2.41
N PHE A 107 10.40 11.07 2.12
CA PHE A 107 11.19 12.28 1.97
C PHE A 107 11.94 12.62 3.25
N LYS A 108 13.23 12.91 3.12
CA LYS A 108 14.01 13.44 4.24
C LYS A 108 13.57 14.88 4.51
N PRO A 109 13.61 15.35 5.78
CA PRO A 109 13.25 16.73 6.11
C PRO A 109 14.00 17.78 5.27
N THR A 110 15.25 17.51 4.91
CA THR A 110 16.05 18.37 4.03
C THR A 110 15.50 18.46 2.61
N GLU A 111 15.01 17.35 2.06
CA GLU A 111 14.41 17.28 0.72
C GLU A 111 13.07 18.01 0.70
N VAL A 112 12.27 17.85 1.76
CA VAL A 112 11.01 18.58 1.96
C VAL A 112 11.27 20.09 1.99
N ASN A 113 12.26 20.54 2.77
CA ASN A 113 12.62 21.95 2.84
C ASN A 113 13.10 22.50 1.51
N LEU A 114 13.87 21.72 0.74
CA LEU A 114 14.34 22.12 -0.59
C LEU A 114 13.18 22.26 -1.57
N LEU A 115 12.24 21.29 -1.58
CA LEU A 115 11.00 21.36 -2.36
C LEU A 115 10.18 22.58 -1.99
N PHE A 116 9.97 22.82 -0.69
CA PHE A 116 9.22 23.96 -0.20
C PHE A 116 9.86 25.29 -0.58
N ASN A 117 11.19 25.40 -0.46
CA ASN A 117 11.93 26.60 -0.84
C ASN A 117 11.88 26.84 -2.35
N ASN A 118 11.97 25.78 -3.17
CA ASN A 118 11.83 25.88 -4.62
C ASN A 118 10.43 26.32 -5.03
N LEU A 119 9.39 25.73 -4.43
CA LEU A 119 7.99 26.13 -4.65
C LEU A 119 7.75 27.58 -4.22
N SER A 120 8.27 27.96 -3.05
CA SER A 120 8.20 29.35 -2.56
C SER A 120 8.88 30.29 -3.55
N ARG A 121 10.05 29.93 -4.09
CA ARG A 121 10.77 30.75 -5.06
C ARG A 121 10.03 30.88 -6.39
N THR A 122 9.47 29.80 -6.94
CA THR A 122 8.73 29.84 -8.21
C THR A 122 7.45 30.64 -8.07
N LEU A 123 6.69 30.46 -6.99
CA LEU A 123 5.49 31.24 -6.68
C LEU A 123 5.83 32.73 -6.47
N ASN A 124 6.92 33.02 -5.75
CA ASN A 124 7.36 34.39 -5.50
C ASN A 124 7.98 35.07 -6.74
N SER A 125 8.38 34.31 -7.78
CA SER A 125 8.95 34.89 -9.02
C SER A 125 7.93 35.71 -9.82
N TYR A 126 6.62 35.43 -9.65
CA TYR A 126 5.51 36.15 -10.29
C TYR A 126 4.81 37.16 -9.36
N GLY A 127 5.47 37.61 -8.28
CA GLY A 127 5.13 38.89 -7.66
C GLY A 127 4.30 38.86 -6.37
N VAL A 128 4.19 37.74 -5.66
CA VAL A 128 3.71 37.76 -4.26
C VAL A 128 4.78 37.15 -3.39
N SER A 129 5.80 37.94 -3.05
CA SER A 129 6.71 37.53 -1.99
C SER A 129 5.90 37.37 -0.70
N LEU A 130 5.62 36.14 -0.27
CA LEU A 130 5.33 35.85 1.13
C LEU A 130 6.62 36.03 1.94
N LEU A 131 7.26 37.19 1.81
CA LEU A 131 8.13 37.69 2.85
C LEU A 131 7.27 37.72 4.11
N GLU A 132 7.75 37.08 5.17
CA GLU A 132 7.20 37.30 6.51
C GLU A 132 6.88 38.78 6.64
N LYS A 133 5.60 39.10 6.90
CA LYS A 133 5.21 40.48 7.16
C LYS A 133 6.17 41.00 8.22
N ARG A 134 6.76 42.18 7.99
CA ARG A 134 7.72 42.86 8.89
C ARG A 134 7.34 42.80 10.39
N ARG A 135 6.07 42.59 10.72
CA ARG A 135 5.56 42.36 12.09
C ARG A 135 6.15 41.11 12.77
N ALA A 136 6.51 40.05 12.06
CA ALA A 136 7.13 38.86 12.65
C ALA A 136 8.64 39.04 12.96
N ARG A 137 9.25 40.12 12.46
CA ARG A 137 10.68 40.46 12.64
C ARG A 137 10.91 41.59 13.63
N ARG A 138 10.12 41.68 14.71
CA ARG A 138 10.43 42.60 15.81
C ARG A 138 11.31 41.90 16.83
N PRO A 139 12.50 42.43 17.17
CA PRO A 139 13.39 41.86 18.17
C PRO A 139 13.07 42.42 19.56
N PHE A 140 11.80 42.40 19.97
CA PHE A 140 11.34 42.72 21.32
C PHE A 140 10.07 41.93 21.62
#